data_AF-A0A4S3LVU1-F1
#
_entry.id   AF-A0A4S3LVU1-F1
#
_cell.length_a   1.000
_cell.length_b   1.000
_cell.length_c   1.000
_cell.angle_alpha   90.00
_cell.angle_beta   90.00
_cell.angle_gamma   90.00
#
_symmetry.space_group_name_H-M   'P 1'
#
loop_
_entity.id
_entity.type
_entity.pdbx_description
1 polymer ?
#
loop_
_entity_poly.entity_id
_entity_poly.type
_entity_poly.pdbx_seq_one_letter_code
_entity_poly.pdbx_strand_id
1 'polypeptide(L)'
;MLKRIDQVRKRHAGFSLLEIIIVLALIGLFLAGLAHYKQKQLQKIAREQVANTLVKEMYGLLKFINEDEVAMNNSSSLMINPLYTKNKNGVNSYKDVFYKRVQNTGLLDNLQTTDYLTWSDTNSQRQYFTNRSCDGTGSDPTSGEVDRNFEVDYISCKLSNLALTGNMQFDRIDLVGSATDPLAIDRIDFIVKYVPDTKGEEFYFENFKPEFDAALSGYKFNYSQAVVLRRNKGSSVSQWKQILVGSGSNTHSIEFGTVSGNVSDLGSPQNNDYAIRFSFVTGVGKYPKADGSVGVDKQCWNINSQMSGPCIAAKDADKLSIYSGTGSTSHTPGLCWDSKSSKSLPCLSVAEGQGVNKDDQVMRLTTEKNNQTVTGTLMANIIVENTGNLDGTGQPELLTIPVVEYRAFGNDFTNGKKDNTYIGNVSTESGTMKVNVQKCPVAPGGREMYPRLVAAISSVAADVGVDVNNQSQESDFANVAQNRTHLGAVGRLAGVALQVNLNSKDTDWTVSSTSAVYDNATGLGVNLINSTSVSVVLTSWCSTIPQ
;
A
#
# COMPACT_ATOMS: atom_id res chain seq x y z
N MET A 1 77.16 -42.01 -8.52
CA MET A 1 77.07 -41.56 -9.92
C MET A 1 76.27 -40.26 -9.95
N LEU A 2 76.92 -39.18 -10.38
CA LEU A 2 76.47 -37.80 -10.61
C LEU A 2 74.97 -37.50 -10.84
N LYS A 3 74.44 -36.50 -10.10
CA LYS A 3 74.07 -35.13 -10.56
C LYS A 3 73.30 -34.40 -9.44
N ARG A 4 73.96 -33.51 -8.70
CA ARG A 4 74.09 -32.04 -8.87
C ARG A 4 72.87 -31.24 -8.38
N ILE A 5 73.11 -30.60 -7.25
CA ILE A 5 72.35 -29.55 -6.55
C ILE A 5 72.25 -28.31 -7.45
N ASP A 6 71.10 -27.62 -7.42
CA ASP A 6 71.06 -26.17 -7.59
C ASP A 6 70.14 -25.51 -6.55
N GLN A 7 70.73 -24.54 -5.84
CA GLN A 7 70.15 -23.73 -4.78
C GLN A 7 69.23 -22.64 -5.36
N VAL A 8 67.98 -22.56 -4.89
CA VAL A 8 67.21 -21.30 -4.99
C VAL A 8 67.44 -20.49 -3.72
N ARG A 9 68.40 -19.57 -3.80
CA ARG A 9 68.71 -18.59 -2.77
C ARG A 9 67.59 -17.54 -2.75
N LYS A 10 66.82 -17.46 -1.66
CA LYS A 10 65.91 -16.33 -1.38
C LYS A 10 66.72 -15.03 -1.42
N ARG A 11 66.52 -14.21 -2.47
CA ARG A 11 66.97 -12.81 -2.48
C ARG A 11 66.01 -12.02 -1.59
N HIS A 12 66.46 -11.64 -0.40
CA HIS A 12 65.89 -10.49 0.29
C HIS A 12 66.25 -9.25 -0.53
N ALA A 13 65.31 -8.81 -1.38
CA ALA A 13 65.36 -7.48 -1.94
C ALA A 13 65.14 -6.49 -0.79
N GLY A 14 66.21 -5.83 -0.35
CA GLY A 14 66.06 -4.65 0.50
C GLY A 14 65.35 -3.59 -0.33
N PHE A 15 64.18 -3.15 0.15
CA PHE A 15 63.47 -2.03 -0.46
C PHE A 15 64.40 -0.83 -0.52
N SER A 16 64.53 -0.24 -1.71
CA SER A 16 65.28 1.00 -1.87
C SER A 16 64.58 2.10 -1.07
N LEU A 17 65.34 2.97 -0.39
CA LEU A 17 64.81 4.13 0.35
C LEU A 17 63.85 4.97 -0.54
N LEU A 18 64.12 5.02 -1.84
CA LEU A 18 63.30 5.69 -2.84
C LEU A 18 61.91 5.06 -2.99
N GLU A 19 61.80 3.73 -2.99
CA GLU A 19 60.52 3.02 -3.11
C GLU A 19 59.64 3.25 -1.88
N ILE A 20 60.24 3.29 -0.69
CA ILE A 20 59.52 3.60 0.56
C ILE A 20 58.98 5.03 0.54
N ILE A 21 59.77 6.01 0.06
CA ILE A 21 59.33 7.41 -0.06
C ILE A 21 58.18 7.54 -1.07
N ILE A 22 58.27 6.87 -2.23
CA ILE A 22 57.21 6.91 -3.24
C ILE A 22 55.92 6.27 -2.73
N VAL A 23 56.00 5.13 -2.03
CA VAL A 23 54.83 4.46 -1.44
C VAL A 23 54.20 5.33 -0.35
N LEU A 24 54.99 5.96 0.52
CA LEU A 24 54.47 6.89 1.53
C LEU A 24 53.80 8.13 0.91
N ALA A 25 54.35 8.66 -0.18
CA ALA A 25 53.75 9.77 -0.91
C ALA A 25 52.41 9.39 -1.54
N LEU A 26 52.31 8.19 -2.14
CA LEU A 26 51.06 7.67 -2.72
C LEU A 26 49.99 7.41 -1.66
N ILE A 27 50.37 6.84 -0.51
CA ILE A 27 49.46 6.67 0.64
C ILE A 27 49.00 8.03 1.17
N GLY A 28 49.90 9.02 1.26
CA GLY A 28 49.56 10.39 1.65
C GLY A 28 48.55 11.05 0.71
N LEU A 29 48.72 10.90 -0.60
CA LEU A 29 47.76 11.39 -1.60
C LEU A 29 46.40 10.67 -1.50
N PHE A 30 46.41 9.36 -1.26
CA PHE A 30 45.17 8.57 -1.12
C PHE A 30 44.40 8.95 0.16
N LEU A 31 45.09 9.11 1.30
CA LEU A 31 44.49 9.55 2.56
C LEU A 31 43.96 10.99 2.46
N ALA A 32 44.67 11.89 1.78
CA ALA A 32 44.18 13.24 1.50
C ALA A 32 42.91 13.21 0.63
N GLY A 33 42.86 12.35 -0.39
CA GLY A 33 41.67 12.13 -1.22
C GLY A 33 40.47 11.61 -0.41
N LEU A 34 40.70 10.62 0.47
CA LEU A 34 39.67 10.09 1.37
C LEU A 34 39.18 11.13 2.38
N ALA A 35 40.09 11.91 2.96
CA ALA A 35 39.74 12.99 3.89
C ALA A 35 38.87 14.04 3.20
N HIS A 36 39.26 14.47 1.99
CA HIS A 36 38.49 15.43 1.20
C HIS A 36 37.12 14.88 0.78
N TYR A 37 37.04 13.60 0.45
CA TYR A 37 35.77 12.92 0.14
C TYR A 37 34.85 12.88 1.37
N LYS A 38 35.38 12.50 2.54
CA LYS A 38 34.62 12.47 3.79
C LYS A 38 34.14 13.86 4.21
N GLN A 39 34.98 14.89 4.04
CA GLN A 39 34.60 16.27 4.31
C GLN A 39 33.44 16.72 3.41
N LYS A 40 33.48 16.43 2.10
CA LYS A 40 32.36 16.72 1.18
C LYS A 40 31.07 16.02 1.58
N GLN A 41 31.15 14.76 2.00
CA GLN A 41 29.98 14.01 2.49
C GLN A 41 29.39 14.63 3.76
N LEU A 42 30.22 14.99 4.74
CA LEU A 42 29.76 15.63 5.98
C LEU A 42 29.09 16.98 5.72
N GLN A 43 29.69 17.80 4.86
CA GLN A 43 29.11 19.09 4.48
C GLN A 43 27.76 18.92 3.77
N LYS A 44 27.62 17.92 2.89
CA LYS A 44 26.34 17.60 2.24
C LYS A 44 25.28 17.23 3.26
N ILE A 45 25.58 16.31 4.19
CA ILE A 45 24.64 15.88 5.22
C ILE A 45 24.20 17.06 6.10
N ALA A 46 25.12 17.95 6.46
CA ALA A 46 24.79 19.14 7.23
C ALA A 46 23.81 20.07 6.48
N ARG A 47 24.05 20.32 5.19
CA ARG A 47 23.14 21.12 4.35
C ARG A 47 21.77 20.45 4.19
N GLU A 48 21.75 19.13 4.01
CA GLU A 48 20.52 18.35 3.92
C GLU A 48 19.67 18.47 5.19
N GLN A 49 20.28 18.39 6.37
CA GLN A 49 19.58 18.59 7.64
C GLN A 49 18.99 20.00 7.78
N VAL A 50 19.74 21.03 7.38
CA VAL A 50 19.28 22.42 7.38
C VAL A 50 18.10 22.60 6.42
N ALA A 51 18.23 22.12 5.17
CA ALA A 51 17.18 22.19 4.17
C ALA A 51 15.90 21.47 4.62
N ASN A 52 16.02 20.22 5.09
CA ASN A 52 14.88 19.45 5.62
C ASN A 52 14.18 20.15 6.78
N THR A 53 14.95 20.77 7.68
CA THR A 53 14.39 21.52 8.82
C THR A 53 13.58 22.73 8.35
N LEU A 54 14.13 23.52 7.43
CA LEU A 54 13.47 24.71 6.90
C LEU A 54 12.24 24.34 6.07
N VAL A 55 12.36 23.34 5.19
CA VAL A 55 11.25 22.87 4.35
C VAL A 55 10.11 22.28 5.19
N LYS A 56 10.41 21.56 6.27
CA LYS A 56 9.37 21.06 7.19
C LYS A 56 8.53 22.21 7.78
N GLU A 57 9.18 23.29 8.18
CA GLU A 57 8.50 24.48 8.72
C GLU A 57 7.68 25.18 7.63
N MET A 58 8.23 25.35 6.42
CA MET A 58 7.52 25.91 5.27
C MET A 58 6.26 25.11 4.95
N TYR A 59 6.40 23.78 4.90
CA TYR A 59 5.31 22.85 4.64
C TYR A 59 4.20 22.96 5.68
N GLY A 60 4.57 22.97 6.96
CA GLY A 60 3.63 23.09 8.07
C GLY A 60 2.77 24.35 8.00
N LEU A 61 3.43 25.50 7.79
CA LEU A 61 2.71 26.77 7.66
C LEU A 61 1.88 26.84 6.37
N LEU A 62 2.41 26.35 5.24
CA LEU A 62 1.67 26.29 3.99
C LEU A 62 0.42 25.40 4.11
N LYS A 63 0.52 24.28 4.85
CA LYS A 63 -0.62 23.42 5.16
C LYS A 63 -1.68 24.18 5.95
N PHE A 64 -1.29 24.86 7.03
CA PHE A 64 -2.20 25.69 7.82
C PHE A 64 -2.91 26.75 6.97
N ILE A 65 -2.18 27.46 6.11
CA ILE A 65 -2.75 28.48 5.22
C ILE A 65 -3.72 27.86 4.21
N ASN A 66 -3.41 26.68 3.69
CA ASN A 66 -4.27 26.02 2.72
C ASN A 66 -5.55 25.43 3.34
N GLU A 67 -5.74 25.44 4.65
CA GLU A 67 -6.97 24.99 5.29
C GLU A 67 -7.91 26.18 5.56
N ASP A 68 -9.09 26.20 4.92
CA ASP A 68 -10.09 27.27 5.13
C ASP A 68 -10.75 27.17 6.50
N GLU A 69 -10.90 25.94 6.99
CA GLU A 69 -11.37 25.60 8.32
C GLU A 69 -10.39 24.62 8.95
N VAL A 70 -10.10 24.81 10.24
CA VAL A 70 -9.14 24.02 11.01
C VAL A 70 -9.87 23.20 12.06
N ALA A 71 -9.41 21.97 12.28
CA ALA A 71 -9.95 21.11 13.31
C ALA A 71 -9.41 21.49 14.70
N MET A 72 -10.30 21.47 15.70
CA MET A 72 -10.00 21.89 17.07
C MET A 72 -9.97 20.68 18.00
N ASN A 73 -9.01 20.63 18.91
CA ASN A 73 -8.85 19.56 19.87
C ASN A 73 -10.11 19.42 20.75
N ASN A 74 -10.57 18.18 20.95
CA ASN A 74 -11.78 17.83 21.69
C ASN A 74 -13.08 18.48 21.15
N SER A 75 -13.09 18.91 19.89
CA SER A 75 -14.30 19.37 19.21
C SER A 75 -14.55 18.60 17.92
N SER A 76 -15.81 18.26 17.66
CA SER A 76 -16.24 17.73 16.36
C SER A 76 -16.54 18.84 15.34
N SER A 77 -16.48 20.12 15.75
CA SER A 77 -16.73 21.27 14.88
C SER A 77 -15.43 21.81 14.30
N LEU A 78 -15.41 22.02 13.00
CA LEU A 78 -14.38 22.82 12.33
C LEU A 78 -14.56 24.30 12.68
N MET A 79 -13.45 25.02 12.83
CA MET A 79 -13.45 26.47 13.02
C MET A 79 -12.89 27.13 11.77
N ILE A 80 -13.49 28.23 11.29
CA ILE A 80 -12.91 29.03 10.21
C ILE A 80 -11.49 29.42 10.64
N ASN A 81 -10.52 29.17 9.75
CA ASN A 81 -9.13 29.49 10.01
C ASN A 81 -8.99 30.98 10.37
N PRO A 82 -8.29 31.34 11.48
CA PRO A 82 -8.11 32.72 11.89
C PRO A 82 -7.61 33.67 10.78
N LEU A 83 -6.87 33.17 9.80
CA LEU A 83 -6.43 33.93 8.62
C LEU A 83 -7.59 34.48 7.77
N TYR A 84 -8.75 33.81 7.77
CA TYR A 84 -9.90 34.08 6.89
C TYR A 84 -11.14 34.54 7.65
N THR A 85 -11.11 34.59 8.98
CA THR A 85 -12.22 35.06 9.81
C THR A 85 -12.50 36.53 9.56
N LYS A 86 -13.70 36.89 9.10
CA LYS A 86 -14.09 38.29 8.80
C LYS A 86 -14.53 39.06 10.05
N ASN A 87 -14.53 40.40 9.96
CA ASN A 87 -15.09 41.33 10.96
C ASN A 87 -14.47 41.26 12.37
N LYS A 88 -13.19 40.90 12.48
CA LYS A 88 -12.43 40.87 13.74
C LYS A 88 -11.33 41.95 13.82
N ASN A 89 -11.44 43.01 13.01
CA ASN A 89 -10.49 44.13 12.97
C ASN A 89 -10.25 44.81 14.33
N GLY A 90 -11.21 44.73 15.26
CA GLY A 90 -11.09 45.30 16.62
C GLY A 90 -10.25 44.47 17.59
N VAL A 91 -9.76 43.31 17.18
CA VAL A 91 -8.96 42.38 17.99
C VAL A 91 -7.50 42.46 17.52
N ASN A 92 -6.57 42.80 18.43
CA ASN A 92 -5.17 43.07 18.08
C ASN A 92 -4.50 41.86 17.40
N SER A 93 -4.78 40.65 17.92
CA SER A 93 -4.30 39.39 17.36
C SER A 93 -4.59 39.24 15.85
N TYR A 94 -5.80 39.63 15.42
CA TYR A 94 -6.18 39.57 14.01
C TYR A 94 -5.50 40.68 13.21
N LYS A 95 -5.57 41.92 13.70
CA LYS A 95 -4.98 43.08 13.02
C LYS A 95 -3.47 42.95 12.82
N ASP A 96 -2.75 42.50 13.84
CA ASP A 96 -1.29 42.54 13.87
C ASP A 96 -0.63 41.28 13.25
N VAL A 97 -1.42 40.22 13.04
CA VAL A 97 -0.92 38.94 12.51
C VAL A 97 -1.83 38.37 11.42
N PHE A 98 -3.06 37.97 11.76
CA PHE A 98 -3.86 37.15 10.84
C PHE A 98 -4.38 37.91 9.61
N TYR A 99 -4.54 39.23 9.68
CA TYR A 99 -5.00 40.09 8.58
C TYR A 99 -3.88 40.72 7.78
N LYS A 100 -2.63 40.54 8.19
CA LYS A 100 -1.49 41.07 7.46
C LYS A 100 -1.41 40.47 6.06
N ARG A 101 -1.41 41.32 5.05
CA ARG A 101 -1.25 40.96 3.64
C ARG A 101 -0.32 41.95 2.96
N VAL A 102 0.74 41.46 2.36
CA VAL A 102 1.58 42.27 1.48
C VAL A 102 0.96 42.32 0.08
N GLN A 103 1.18 43.42 -0.65
CA GLN A 103 0.52 43.72 -1.92
C GLN A 103 1.44 43.62 -3.15
N ASN A 104 2.58 42.95 -3.01
CA ASN A 104 3.51 42.61 -4.11
C ASN A 104 3.03 41.36 -4.87
N THR A 105 1.86 41.48 -5.51
CA THR A 105 1.16 40.37 -6.17
C THR A 105 1.97 39.82 -7.34
N GLY A 106 2.73 40.65 -8.07
CA GLY A 106 3.68 40.22 -9.08
C GLY A 106 4.96 39.59 -8.48
N LEU A 107 5.54 38.59 -9.15
CA LEU A 107 6.80 37.98 -8.71
C LEU A 107 8.01 38.91 -8.84
N LEU A 108 7.92 39.96 -9.66
CA LEU A 108 8.99 40.96 -9.84
C LEU A 108 8.75 42.24 -9.04
N ASP A 109 7.63 42.34 -8.33
CA ASP A 109 7.28 43.51 -7.54
C ASP A 109 8.24 43.67 -6.36
N ASN A 110 8.49 44.92 -5.99
CA ASN A 110 9.28 45.21 -4.79
C ASN A 110 8.60 44.66 -3.54
N LEU A 111 9.39 44.06 -2.64
CA LEU A 111 8.90 43.62 -1.34
C LEU A 111 8.38 44.83 -0.54
N GLN A 112 7.24 44.64 0.14
CA GLN A 112 6.65 45.67 0.98
C GLN A 112 7.46 45.87 2.27
N THR A 113 7.46 47.09 2.80
CA THR A 113 8.17 47.42 4.05
C THR A 113 7.30 47.31 5.29
N THR A 114 6.01 46.99 5.14
CA THR A 114 5.02 46.78 6.20
C THR A 114 4.24 45.49 5.94
N ASP A 115 3.39 45.09 6.89
CA ASP A 115 2.42 44.00 6.76
C ASP A 115 3.00 42.61 6.47
N TYR A 116 4.30 42.43 6.71
CA TYR A 116 4.95 41.13 6.75
C TYR A 116 4.97 40.56 8.17
N LEU A 117 5.29 39.28 8.25
CA LEU A 117 5.49 38.54 9.49
C LEU A 117 6.99 38.34 9.74
N THR A 118 7.49 38.74 10.91
CA THR A 118 8.81 38.36 11.42
C THR A 118 8.72 36.95 11.99
N TRP A 119 9.71 36.10 11.69
CA TRP A 119 9.61 34.67 12.05
C TRP A 119 10.61 34.18 13.09
N SER A 120 11.78 34.81 13.18
CA SER A 120 12.88 34.34 14.05
C SER A 120 13.42 35.40 15.02
N ASP A 121 12.92 36.63 14.96
CA ASP A 121 13.33 37.73 15.85
C ASP A 121 12.60 37.66 17.21
N THR A 122 13.09 38.43 18.18
CA THR A 122 12.49 38.67 19.51
C THR A 122 11.00 39.03 19.48
N ASN A 123 10.51 39.65 18.41
CA ASN A 123 9.09 39.96 18.20
C ASN A 123 8.43 39.02 17.17
N SER A 124 8.86 37.77 17.09
CA SER A 124 8.36 36.80 16.10
C SER A 124 6.86 36.58 16.22
N GLN A 125 6.16 36.61 15.07
CA GLN A 125 4.76 36.20 14.97
C GLN A 125 4.57 34.69 14.82
N ARG A 126 5.66 33.89 14.77
CA ARG A 126 5.60 32.42 14.67
C ARG A 126 4.72 31.81 15.74
N GLN A 127 4.81 32.34 16.96
CA GLN A 127 4.06 31.84 18.12
C GLN A 127 2.55 31.83 17.90
N TYR A 128 1.98 32.68 17.02
CA TYR A 128 0.54 32.70 16.72
C TYR A 128 0.07 31.46 15.93
N PHE A 129 0.99 30.73 15.29
CA PHE A 129 0.72 29.58 14.44
C PHE A 129 1.05 28.23 15.11
N THR A 130 1.53 28.24 16.35
CA THR A 130 1.68 27.04 17.18
C THR A 130 0.45 26.80 18.04
N ASN A 131 0.28 25.57 18.51
CA ASN A 131 -0.79 25.21 19.44
C ASN A 131 -0.65 25.99 20.75
N ARG A 132 -1.77 26.32 21.40
CA ARG A 132 -1.78 26.96 22.72
C ARG A 132 -1.04 26.15 23.78
N SER A 133 -1.01 24.82 23.65
CA SER A 133 -0.23 23.94 24.54
C SER A 133 1.29 24.20 24.50
N CYS A 134 1.79 24.86 23.45
CA CYS A 134 3.18 25.30 23.34
C CYS A 134 3.47 26.55 24.18
N ASP A 135 2.45 27.31 24.57
CA ASP A 135 2.62 28.53 25.34
C ASP A 135 3.03 28.17 26.78
N GLY A 136 3.99 28.91 27.32
CA GLY A 136 4.24 28.87 28.77
C GLY A 136 3.01 29.35 29.55
N THR A 137 2.96 29.07 30.85
CA THR A 137 1.84 29.47 31.71
C THR A 137 1.59 30.98 31.61
N GLY A 138 0.44 31.38 31.03
CA GLY A 138 0.05 32.79 30.86
C GLY A 138 0.74 33.53 29.70
N SER A 139 1.38 32.82 28.77
CA SER A 139 2.15 33.41 27.66
C SER A 139 1.44 33.36 26.29
N ASP A 140 0.11 33.22 26.27
CA ASP A 140 -0.64 33.18 25.02
C ASP A 140 -0.52 34.52 24.26
N PRO A 141 0.11 34.55 23.06
CA PRO A 141 0.30 35.76 22.27
C PRO A 141 -1.01 36.43 21.83
N THR A 142 -2.13 35.71 21.91
CA THR A 142 -3.46 36.24 21.58
C THR A 142 -4.25 36.66 22.82
N SER A 143 -3.69 36.50 24.02
CA SER A 143 -4.40 36.75 25.29
C SER A 143 -5.75 36.02 25.39
N GLY A 144 -5.90 34.87 24.73
CA GLY A 144 -7.14 34.10 24.65
C GLY A 144 -8.19 34.64 23.67
N GLU A 145 -7.88 35.69 22.88
CA GLU A 145 -8.82 36.27 21.91
C GLU A 145 -9.04 35.39 20.67
N VAL A 146 -8.10 34.48 20.39
CA VAL A 146 -8.17 33.52 19.28
C VAL A 146 -7.97 32.13 19.85
N ASP A 147 -8.85 31.20 19.50
CA ASP A 147 -8.67 29.81 19.87
C ASP A 147 -7.60 29.17 18.99
N ARG A 148 -6.61 28.56 19.63
CA ARG A 148 -5.44 27.93 18.99
C ARG A 148 -5.20 26.52 19.49
N ASN A 149 -6.23 25.93 20.10
CA ASN A 149 -6.22 24.52 20.50
C ASN A 149 -6.48 23.64 19.28
N PHE A 150 -5.58 23.67 18.30
CA PHE A 150 -5.71 22.86 17.08
C PHE A 150 -5.60 21.36 17.41
N GLU A 151 -6.27 20.51 16.62
CA GLU A 151 -6.16 19.05 16.75
C GLU A 151 -4.75 18.56 16.40
N VAL A 152 -4.09 19.24 15.46
CA VAL A 152 -2.74 18.89 14.97
C VAL A 152 -1.78 20.06 15.13
N ASP A 153 -0.51 19.73 15.36
CA ASP A 153 0.58 20.72 15.36
C ASP A 153 1.10 20.90 13.92
N TYR A 154 0.69 21.99 13.25
CA TYR A 154 1.14 22.31 11.90
C TYR A 154 2.65 22.60 11.84
N ILE A 155 3.15 23.36 12.81
CA ILE A 155 4.58 23.62 13.03
C ILE A 155 4.93 23.29 14.48
N SER A 156 6.19 22.91 14.70
CA SER A 156 6.65 22.51 16.04
C SER A 156 6.62 23.68 17.05
N CYS A 157 6.43 23.41 18.35
CA CYS A 157 6.38 24.46 19.36
C CYS A 157 7.61 25.38 19.35
N LYS A 158 8.80 24.82 19.14
CA LYS A 158 10.07 25.58 19.08
C LYS A 158 10.67 25.50 17.70
N LEU A 159 11.09 26.65 17.16
CA LEU A 159 11.88 26.67 15.93
C LEU A 159 13.21 25.96 16.19
N SER A 160 13.62 25.08 15.27
CA SER A 160 14.90 24.39 15.36
C SER A 160 16.06 25.38 15.39
N ASN A 161 17.09 25.10 16.21
CA ASN A 161 18.30 25.92 16.27
C ASN A 161 19.00 26.04 14.91
N LEU A 162 18.89 25.01 14.05
CA LEU A 162 19.44 25.08 12.69
C LEU A 162 18.78 26.19 11.84
N ALA A 163 17.49 26.45 12.05
CA ALA A 163 16.72 27.46 11.35
C ALA A 163 16.69 28.83 12.07
N LEU A 164 17.18 28.89 13.32
CA LEU A 164 17.23 30.09 14.14
C LEU A 164 18.63 30.72 14.15
N THR A 165 19.67 29.92 14.40
CA THR A 165 21.06 30.38 14.57
C THR A 165 22.05 29.75 13.60
N GLY A 166 21.62 28.80 12.77
CA GLY A 166 22.46 28.19 11.73
C GLY A 166 22.74 29.12 10.54
N ASN A 167 23.32 28.59 9.47
CA ASN A 167 23.68 29.38 8.28
C ASN A 167 22.48 29.84 7.45
N MET A 168 21.39 29.09 7.46
CA MET A 168 20.17 29.44 6.75
C MET A 168 19.08 29.65 7.79
N GLN A 169 18.67 30.90 7.98
CA GLN A 169 17.78 31.32 9.06
C GLN A 169 16.48 31.84 8.46
N PHE A 170 15.33 31.45 9.00
CA PHE A 170 14.11 32.19 8.67
C PHE A 170 14.27 33.63 9.12
N ASP A 171 13.82 34.60 8.34
CA ASP A 171 13.84 36.01 8.74
C ASP A 171 12.41 36.57 8.71
N ARG A 172 11.72 36.34 7.59
CA ARG A 172 10.42 36.95 7.28
C ARG A 172 9.53 36.03 6.46
N ILE A 173 8.23 36.18 6.65
CA ILE A 173 7.18 35.54 5.86
C ILE A 173 6.23 36.60 5.32
N ASP A 174 5.94 36.51 4.04
CA ASP A 174 5.03 37.38 3.32
C ASP A 174 3.80 36.59 2.91
N LEU A 175 2.64 36.98 3.46
CA LEU A 175 1.35 36.51 3.00
C LEU A 175 0.88 37.47 1.90
N VAL A 176 1.02 37.08 0.64
CA VAL A 176 0.69 37.94 -0.50
C VAL A 176 -0.81 37.89 -0.72
N GLY A 177 -1.44 39.04 -0.54
CA GLY A 177 -2.89 39.19 -0.63
C GLY A 177 -3.42 39.07 -2.06
N SER A 178 -4.72 38.85 -2.17
CA SER A 178 -5.42 38.90 -3.45
C SER A 178 -5.86 40.32 -3.80
N ALA A 179 -5.92 40.61 -5.10
CA ALA A 179 -6.44 41.89 -5.59
C ALA A 179 -7.97 42.03 -5.39
N THR A 180 -8.69 40.92 -5.22
CA THR A 180 -10.16 40.90 -5.17
C THR A 180 -10.76 40.56 -3.81
N ASP A 181 -10.06 39.79 -2.98
CA ASP A 181 -10.49 39.46 -1.62
C ASP A 181 -9.42 39.91 -0.61
N PRO A 182 -9.75 40.86 0.30
CA PRO A 182 -8.81 41.41 1.27
C PRO A 182 -8.15 40.40 2.20
N LEU A 183 -8.79 39.25 2.46
CA LEU A 183 -8.25 38.21 3.35
C LEU A 183 -7.75 36.98 2.60
N ALA A 184 -7.97 36.87 1.29
CA ALA A 184 -7.38 35.79 0.51
C ALA A 184 -5.84 35.93 0.47
N ILE A 185 -5.17 34.80 0.39
CA ILE A 185 -3.72 34.69 0.24
C ILE A 185 -3.50 33.94 -1.07
N ASP A 186 -2.90 34.59 -2.07
CA ASP A 186 -2.65 34.00 -3.41
C ASP A 186 -1.26 33.35 -3.48
N ARG A 187 -0.33 33.85 -2.67
CA ARG A 187 1.06 33.37 -2.61
C ARG A 187 1.61 33.55 -1.20
N ILE A 188 2.47 32.64 -0.78
CA ILE A 188 3.32 32.82 0.40
C ILE A 188 4.78 32.89 -0.03
N ASP A 189 5.50 33.90 0.47
CA ASP A 189 6.94 34.00 0.28
C ASP A 189 7.66 33.79 1.61
N PHE A 190 8.56 32.81 1.66
CA PHE A 190 9.45 32.58 2.79
C PHE A 190 10.81 33.17 2.51
N ILE A 191 11.27 34.10 3.35
CA ILE A 191 12.59 34.73 3.24
C ILE A 191 13.54 34.06 4.23
N VAL A 192 14.50 33.32 3.68
CA VAL A 192 15.54 32.61 4.42
C VAL A 192 16.87 33.35 4.23
N LYS A 193 17.32 34.01 5.30
CA LYS A 193 18.60 34.74 5.33
C LYS A 193 19.76 33.76 5.39
N TYR A 194 20.80 34.04 4.61
CA TYR A 194 22.07 33.36 4.72
C TYR A 194 23.04 34.09 5.65
N VAL A 195 23.70 33.34 6.52
CA VAL A 195 24.78 33.79 7.39
C VAL A 195 26.03 32.94 7.09
N PRO A 196 27.10 33.53 6.53
CA PRO A 196 28.31 32.79 6.21
C PRO A 196 29.06 32.39 7.49
N ASP A 197 29.62 31.17 7.50
CA ASP A 197 30.48 30.70 8.60
C ASP A 197 31.79 31.46 8.66
N THR A 198 32.35 31.77 7.49
CA THR A 198 33.62 32.47 7.35
C THR A 198 33.52 33.64 6.38
N LYS A 199 34.39 34.63 6.56
CA LYS A 199 34.49 35.77 5.62
C LYS A 199 34.96 35.26 4.25
N GLY A 200 34.34 35.72 3.17
CA GLY A 200 34.63 35.26 1.80
C GLY A 200 33.71 34.15 1.28
N GLU A 201 32.80 33.63 2.12
CA GLU A 201 31.80 32.62 1.74
C GLU A 201 30.41 33.23 1.52
N GLU A 202 30.30 34.53 1.22
CA GLU A 202 29.00 35.23 1.15
C GLU A 202 28.04 34.66 0.10
N PHE A 203 28.53 33.92 -0.90
CA PHE A 203 27.74 33.26 -1.93
C PHE A 203 27.62 31.73 -1.76
N TYR A 204 28.11 31.17 -0.65
CA TYR A 204 28.13 29.73 -0.43
C TYR A 204 26.72 29.12 -0.21
N PHE A 205 25.69 29.95 -0.02
CA PHE A 205 24.28 29.52 0.01
C PHE A 205 23.85 28.76 -1.25
N GLU A 206 24.47 29.01 -2.41
CA GLU A 206 24.19 28.30 -3.68
C GLU A 206 24.35 26.79 -3.55
N ASN A 207 25.26 26.33 -2.69
CA ASN A 207 25.50 24.92 -2.46
C ASN A 207 24.37 24.22 -1.72
N PHE A 208 23.35 24.94 -1.22
CA PHE A 208 22.16 24.35 -0.58
C PHE A 208 21.04 24.05 -1.59
N LYS A 209 21.11 24.56 -2.82
CA LYS A 209 20.03 24.42 -3.81
C LYS A 209 19.60 22.96 -4.04
N PRO A 210 20.52 22.01 -4.30
CA PRO A 210 20.14 20.60 -4.51
C PRO A 210 19.45 19.98 -3.29
N GLU A 211 19.89 20.35 -2.08
CA GLU A 211 19.35 19.84 -0.83
C GLU A 211 17.94 20.41 -0.55
N PHE A 212 17.68 21.68 -0.88
CA PHE A 212 16.32 22.25 -0.83
C PHE A 212 15.38 21.57 -1.84
N ASP A 213 15.83 21.36 -3.09
CA ASP A 213 15.02 20.68 -4.12
C ASP A 213 14.65 19.26 -3.69
N ALA A 214 15.62 18.52 -3.15
CA ALA A 214 15.40 17.17 -2.65
C ALA A 214 14.42 17.15 -1.46
N ALA A 215 14.57 18.07 -0.50
CA ALA A 215 13.68 18.19 0.65
C ALA A 215 12.24 18.51 0.21
N LEU A 216 12.06 19.50 -0.68
CA LEU A 216 10.76 19.90 -1.22
C LEU A 216 10.06 18.74 -1.96
N SER A 217 10.82 18.03 -2.80
CA SER A 217 10.31 16.83 -3.47
C SER A 217 9.87 15.76 -2.47
N GLY A 218 10.58 15.59 -1.35
CA GLY A 218 10.21 14.65 -0.29
C GLY A 218 8.87 14.96 0.37
N TYR A 219 8.55 16.25 0.51
CA TYR A 219 7.26 16.72 1.02
C TYR A 219 6.18 16.89 -0.07
N LYS A 220 6.50 16.55 -1.32
CA LYS A 220 5.58 16.60 -2.49
C LYS A 220 5.01 17.99 -2.79
N PHE A 221 5.78 19.06 -2.57
CA PHE A 221 5.40 20.41 -2.97
C PHE A 221 6.60 21.14 -3.59
N ASN A 222 6.31 22.10 -4.49
CA ASN A 222 7.33 22.84 -5.23
C ASN A 222 7.08 24.34 -5.09
N TYR A 223 8.16 25.13 -5.04
CA TYR A 223 8.05 26.57 -5.15
C TYR A 223 7.69 26.96 -6.60
N SER A 224 6.98 28.07 -6.78
CA SER A 224 6.79 28.71 -8.08
C SER A 224 8.05 29.46 -8.52
N GLN A 225 8.77 30.04 -7.56
CA GLN A 225 10.04 30.72 -7.79
C GLN A 225 10.93 30.67 -6.54
N ALA A 226 12.25 30.67 -6.72
CA ALA A 226 13.21 30.82 -5.63
C ALA A 226 14.29 31.83 -6.04
N VAL A 227 14.25 33.05 -5.51
CA VAL A 227 15.13 34.15 -5.97
C VAL A 227 16.05 34.68 -4.88
N VAL A 228 17.19 35.23 -5.30
CA VAL A 228 18.15 35.88 -4.40
C VAL A 228 17.69 37.31 -4.09
N LEU A 229 17.65 37.62 -2.79
CA LEU A 229 17.43 38.94 -2.25
C LEU A 229 18.72 39.50 -1.66
N ARG A 230 18.81 40.84 -1.60
CA ARG A 230 19.86 41.54 -0.86
C ARG A 230 19.29 42.62 0.04
N ARG A 231 20.04 42.95 1.08
CA ARG A 231 19.89 44.18 1.85
C ARG A 231 21.26 44.67 2.30
N ASN A 232 21.34 45.94 2.70
CA ASN A 232 22.57 46.44 3.32
C ASN A 232 22.80 45.71 4.66
N LYS A 233 24.04 45.34 4.94
CA LYS A 233 24.42 44.63 6.15
C LYS A 233 24.01 45.42 7.39
N GLY A 234 23.35 44.74 8.34
CA GLY A 234 22.85 45.35 9.58
C GLY A 234 21.58 46.20 9.42
N SER A 235 21.01 46.30 8.22
CA SER A 235 19.70 46.92 8.02
C SER A 235 18.56 46.06 8.55
N SER A 236 17.39 46.67 8.78
CA SER A 236 16.20 45.98 9.28
C SER A 236 15.65 44.96 8.27
N VAL A 237 14.89 43.99 8.77
CA VAL A 237 14.22 42.95 7.97
C VAL A 237 13.26 43.51 6.90
N SER A 238 12.74 44.73 7.07
CA SER A 238 11.94 45.41 6.05
C SER A 238 12.71 45.83 4.80
N GLN A 239 14.05 45.84 4.82
CA GLN A 239 14.89 46.39 3.75
C GLN A 239 15.35 45.35 2.72
N TRP A 240 14.82 44.13 2.76
CA TRP A 240 15.06 43.13 1.72
C TRP A 240 14.60 43.61 0.35
N LYS A 241 15.47 43.52 -0.65
CA LYS A 241 15.21 43.90 -2.03
C LYS A 241 15.53 42.76 -2.98
N GLN A 242 14.63 42.55 -3.92
CA GLN A 242 14.85 41.66 -5.05
C GLN A 242 15.89 42.25 -5.98
N ILE A 243 16.78 41.39 -6.49
CA ILE A 243 17.82 41.79 -7.44
C ILE A 243 17.24 41.57 -8.83
N LEU A 244 17.02 42.67 -9.55
CA LEU A 244 16.50 42.66 -10.92
C LEU A 244 17.66 42.91 -11.89
N VAL A 245 17.75 42.06 -12.91
CA VAL A 245 18.78 42.10 -13.96
C VAL A 245 18.09 42.28 -15.31
N GLY A 246 18.74 43.02 -16.22
CA GLY A 246 18.21 43.35 -17.53
C GLY A 246 17.38 44.64 -17.55
N SER A 247 16.72 44.90 -18.68
CA SER A 247 15.93 46.12 -18.91
C SER A 247 14.68 45.82 -19.73
N GLY A 248 13.59 46.54 -19.45
CA GLY A 248 12.33 46.40 -20.20
C GLY A 248 11.70 45.02 -20.03
N SER A 249 11.30 44.39 -21.13
CA SER A 249 10.65 43.07 -21.15
C SER A 249 11.56 41.91 -20.73
N ASN A 250 12.88 42.10 -20.69
CA ASN A 250 13.86 41.08 -20.30
C ASN A 250 14.26 41.18 -18.82
N THR A 251 13.56 42.01 -18.05
CA THR A 251 13.81 42.16 -16.61
C THR A 251 13.44 40.86 -15.90
N HIS A 252 14.41 40.27 -15.21
CA HIS A 252 14.24 39.03 -14.47
C HIS A 252 15.01 39.09 -13.15
N SER A 253 14.77 38.11 -12.29
CA SER A 253 15.52 37.96 -11.05
C SER A 253 16.58 36.89 -11.12
N ILE A 254 17.58 37.04 -10.27
CA ILE A 254 18.60 36.02 -10.06
C ILE A 254 17.95 34.85 -9.33
N GLU A 255 17.76 33.74 -10.03
CA GLU A 255 17.22 32.50 -9.47
C GLU A 255 18.27 31.81 -8.59
N PHE A 256 17.80 31.16 -7.54
CA PHE A 256 18.63 30.37 -6.64
C PHE A 256 19.26 29.19 -7.40
N GLY A 257 20.59 29.07 -7.38
CA GLY A 257 21.33 28.12 -8.21
C GLY A 257 21.95 28.74 -9.47
N THR A 258 21.77 30.05 -9.70
CA THR A 258 22.28 30.76 -10.89
C THR A 258 23.21 31.94 -10.57
N VAL A 259 23.65 32.05 -9.30
CA VAL A 259 24.50 33.18 -8.85
C VAL A 259 25.82 33.27 -9.59
N SER A 260 26.42 32.14 -9.98
CA SER A 260 27.71 32.12 -10.67
C SER A 260 27.72 32.95 -11.96
N GLY A 261 26.57 33.07 -12.64
CA GLY A 261 26.41 33.88 -13.85
C GLY A 261 26.10 35.36 -13.61
N ASN A 262 25.78 35.75 -12.37
CA ASN A 262 25.24 37.08 -12.03
C ASN A 262 26.00 37.77 -10.89
N VAL A 263 27.26 37.38 -10.65
CA VAL A 263 28.07 37.89 -9.51
C VAL A 263 28.23 39.42 -9.57
N SER A 264 28.32 40.00 -10.76
CA SER A 264 28.39 41.45 -10.97
C SER A 264 27.19 42.22 -10.42
N ASP A 265 26.01 41.61 -10.47
CA ASP A 265 24.73 42.25 -10.15
C ASP A 265 24.40 42.16 -8.65
N LEU A 266 25.07 41.25 -7.93
CA LEU A 266 24.91 41.04 -6.49
C LEU A 266 25.48 42.18 -5.63
N GLY A 267 26.35 43.03 -6.21
CA GLY A 267 27.01 44.13 -5.51
C GLY A 267 28.15 43.65 -4.60
N SER A 268 28.66 44.55 -3.75
CA SER A 268 29.77 44.21 -2.85
C SER A 268 29.33 43.24 -1.75
N PRO A 269 29.85 42.01 -1.67
CA PRO A 269 29.42 41.01 -0.69
C PRO A 269 29.75 41.43 0.75
N GLN A 270 30.76 42.29 0.94
CA GLN A 270 31.16 42.75 2.28
C GLN A 270 30.13 43.71 2.91
N ASN A 271 29.33 44.39 2.08
CA ASN A 271 28.38 45.41 2.50
C ASN A 271 26.93 44.92 2.51
N ASN A 272 26.67 43.71 2.03
CA ASN A 272 25.33 43.19 1.84
C ASN A 272 25.11 41.88 2.60
N ASP A 273 23.90 41.69 3.10
CA ASP A 273 23.38 40.38 3.49
C ASP A 273 22.55 39.82 2.32
N TYR A 274 22.57 38.49 2.15
CA TYR A 274 21.81 37.79 1.13
C TYR A 274 20.76 36.86 1.75
N ALA A 275 19.66 36.66 1.04
CA ALA A 275 18.59 35.74 1.42
C ALA A 275 18.01 35.07 0.18
N ILE A 276 17.33 33.94 0.37
CA ILE A 276 16.51 33.31 -0.66
C ILE A 276 15.05 33.55 -0.34
N ARG A 277 14.28 34.03 -1.31
CA ARG A 277 12.81 34.11 -1.26
C ARG A 277 12.24 32.89 -1.96
N PHE A 278 11.67 31.97 -1.20
CA PHE A 278 10.92 30.84 -1.73
C PHE A 278 9.45 31.21 -1.82
N SER A 279 8.93 31.28 -3.05
CA SER A 279 7.56 31.66 -3.34
C SER A 279 6.71 30.43 -3.64
N PHE A 280 5.56 30.30 -2.98
CA PHE A 280 4.62 29.19 -3.19
C PHE A 280 3.23 29.73 -3.48
N VAL A 281 2.62 29.26 -4.57
CA VAL A 281 1.22 29.56 -4.87
C VAL A 281 0.34 28.75 -3.92
N THR A 282 -0.57 29.43 -3.22
CA THR A 282 -1.53 28.77 -2.32
C THR A 282 -2.60 28.04 -3.13
N GLY A 283 -3.26 27.06 -2.53
CA GLY A 283 -4.29 26.26 -3.20
C GLY A 283 -3.78 25.20 -4.19
N VAL A 284 -2.49 25.21 -4.56
CA VAL A 284 -1.89 24.15 -5.38
C VAL A 284 -1.84 22.84 -4.58
N GLY A 285 -2.50 21.79 -5.08
CA GLY A 285 -2.61 20.52 -4.37
C GLY A 285 -3.58 20.51 -3.19
N LYS A 286 -4.25 21.63 -2.89
CA LYS A 286 -5.26 21.74 -1.84
C LYS A 286 -6.50 20.90 -2.14
N TYR A 287 -6.93 20.90 -3.40
CA TYR A 287 -8.10 20.16 -3.85
C TYR A 287 -7.71 19.01 -4.77
N PRO A 288 -8.34 17.83 -4.62
CA PRO A 288 -8.18 16.76 -5.58
C PRO A 288 -8.63 17.25 -6.96
N LYS A 289 -7.82 16.96 -7.97
CA LYS A 289 -8.12 17.30 -9.36
C LYS A 289 -8.84 16.15 -10.04
N ALA A 290 -9.69 16.49 -11.01
CA ALA A 290 -10.41 15.51 -11.82
C ALA A 290 -9.50 14.57 -12.62
N ASP A 291 -8.27 15.00 -12.91
CA ASP A 291 -7.24 14.21 -13.60
C ASP A 291 -6.45 13.26 -12.67
N GLY A 292 -6.72 13.27 -11.36
CA GLY A 292 -6.03 12.44 -10.38
C GLY A 292 -4.56 12.83 -10.11
N SER A 293 -4.09 13.97 -10.61
CA SER A 293 -2.70 14.42 -10.42
C SER A 293 -2.35 14.87 -9.00
N VAL A 294 -3.37 15.02 -8.14
CA VAL A 294 -3.21 15.39 -6.73
C VAL A 294 -3.59 14.20 -5.87
N GLY A 295 -2.64 13.70 -5.08
CA GLY A 295 -2.87 12.62 -4.12
C GLY A 295 -3.78 13.07 -2.97
N VAL A 296 -4.54 12.12 -2.42
CA VAL A 296 -5.46 12.34 -1.30
C VAL A 296 -5.04 11.46 -0.14
N ASP A 297 -4.79 12.06 1.02
CA ASP A 297 -4.38 11.32 2.23
C ASP A 297 -5.51 10.40 2.72
N LYS A 298 -6.74 10.92 2.72
CA LYS A 298 -7.95 10.22 3.16
C LYS A 298 -9.17 10.79 2.43
N GLN A 299 -10.02 9.91 1.92
CA GLN A 299 -11.30 10.28 1.32
C GLN A 299 -12.43 9.73 2.18
N CYS A 300 -13.34 10.59 2.60
CA CYS A 300 -14.53 10.22 3.38
C CYS A 300 -15.81 10.51 2.61
N TRP A 301 -16.86 9.75 2.88
CA TRP A 301 -18.18 9.95 2.28
C TRP A 301 -19.11 10.71 3.23
N ASN A 302 -19.97 11.54 2.63
CA ASN A 302 -21.00 12.25 3.36
C ASN A 302 -22.27 11.41 3.51
N ILE A 303 -22.93 11.52 4.66
CA ILE A 303 -24.28 11.05 4.93
C ILE A 303 -25.09 12.25 5.43
N ASN A 304 -26.25 12.53 4.83
CA ASN A 304 -27.09 13.68 5.18
C ASN A 304 -26.32 15.02 5.23
N SER A 305 -25.44 15.25 4.25
CA SER A 305 -24.58 16.43 4.15
C SER A 305 -23.52 16.58 5.25
N GLN A 306 -23.33 15.57 6.11
CA GLN A 306 -22.27 15.53 7.11
C GLN A 306 -21.22 14.48 6.73
N MET A 307 -19.95 14.74 7.02
CA MET A 307 -18.84 13.79 6.80
C MET A 307 -18.83 12.69 7.89
N SER A 308 -19.91 11.91 7.94
CA SER A 308 -20.13 10.84 8.93
C SER A 308 -20.13 9.43 8.33
N GLY A 309 -19.92 9.32 7.01
CA GLY A 309 -19.81 8.06 6.28
C GLY A 309 -18.40 7.44 6.34
N PRO A 310 -18.20 6.28 5.72
CA PRO A 310 -16.94 5.55 5.73
C PRO A 310 -15.82 6.35 5.05
N CYS A 311 -14.58 6.00 5.40
CA CYS A 311 -13.40 6.62 4.80
C CYS A 311 -12.44 5.57 4.23
N ILE A 312 -11.69 5.96 3.21
CA ILE A 312 -10.62 5.17 2.61
C ILE A 312 -9.31 5.94 2.76
N ALA A 313 -8.25 5.24 3.17
CA ALA A 313 -6.91 5.79 3.22
C ALA A 313 -5.89 4.72 2.82
N ALA A 314 -4.76 5.15 2.24
CA ALA A 314 -3.65 4.26 1.96
C ALA A 314 -3.01 3.80 3.28
N LYS A 315 -2.78 2.48 3.40
CA LYS A 315 -1.97 1.91 4.47
C LYS A 315 -0.50 1.86 4.05
N ASP A 316 -0.28 1.51 2.79
CA ASP A 316 1.02 1.46 2.13
C ASP A 316 0.81 1.65 0.60
N ALA A 317 1.87 1.45 -0.20
CA ALA A 317 1.83 1.65 -1.64
C ALA A 317 0.82 0.75 -2.38
N ASP A 318 0.51 -0.42 -1.84
CA ASP A 318 -0.29 -1.45 -2.52
C ASP A 318 -1.66 -1.70 -1.84
N LYS A 319 -1.92 -1.07 -0.70
CA LYS A 319 -3.11 -1.36 0.13
C LYS A 319 -3.88 -0.11 0.51
N LEU A 320 -5.18 -0.16 0.22
CA LEU A 320 -6.18 0.76 0.74
C LEU A 320 -6.94 0.10 1.89
N SER A 321 -7.08 0.83 3.00
CA SER A 321 -7.88 0.44 4.15
C SER A 321 -9.18 1.21 4.18
N ILE A 322 -10.27 0.53 4.56
CA ILE A 322 -11.60 1.10 4.73
C ILE A 322 -11.91 1.20 6.22
N TYR A 323 -12.36 2.37 6.65
CA TYR A 323 -12.69 2.69 8.04
C TYR A 323 -14.17 3.05 8.16
N SER A 324 -14.78 2.65 9.28
CA SER A 324 -16.13 3.10 9.61
C SER A 324 -16.17 4.61 9.80
N GLY A 325 -17.29 5.20 9.38
CA GLY A 325 -17.57 6.61 9.63
C GLY A 325 -17.95 6.87 11.08
N THR A 326 -17.81 8.13 11.52
CA THR A 326 -18.20 8.58 12.86
C THR A 326 -19.71 8.45 13.14
N GLY A 327 -20.54 8.31 12.10
CA GLY A 327 -21.97 8.03 12.23
C GLY A 327 -22.30 6.55 12.47
N SER A 328 -21.32 5.64 12.46
CA SER A 328 -21.54 4.21 12.67
C SER A 328 -21.42 3.82 14.13
N THR A 329 -22.34 2.99 14.64
CA THR A 329 -22.28 2.41 15.98
C THR A 329 -21.70 0.99 16.00
N SER A 330 -21.71 0.28 14.86
CA SER A 330 -21.32 -1.12 14.76
C SER A 330 -19.84 -1.35 14.38
N HIS A 331 -19.14 -0.31 13.92
CA HIS A 331 -17.72 -0.40 13.49
C HIS A 331 -17.45 -1.49 12.43
N THR A 332 -18.44 -1.77 11.57
CA THR A 332 -18.35 -2.79 10.51
C THR A 332 -18.26 -2.14 9.13
N PRO A 333 -17.08 -1.69 8.66
CA PRO A 333 -16.95 -1.12 7.33
C PRO A 333 -17.23 -2.19 6.26
N GLY A 334 -17.80 -1.77 5.13
CA GLY A 334 -18.14 -2.69 4.04
C GLY A 334 -18.11 -2.05 2.66
N LEU A 335 -17.85 -2.88 1.66
CA LEU A 335 -17.97 -2.56 0.24
C LEU A 335 -19.26 -3.15 -0.30
N CYS A 336 -20.07 -2.32 -0.96
CA CYS A 336 -21.38 -2.72 -1.44
C CYS A 336 -21.51 -2.51 -2.96
N TRP A 337 -22.29 -3.36 -3.62
CA TRP A 337 -22.56 -3.27 -5.06
C TRP A 337 -24.06 -3.10 -5.31
N ASP A 338 -24.45 -1.98 -5.92
CA ASP A 338 -25.84 -1.69 -6.25
C ASP A 338 -26.09 -1.72 -7.77
N SER A 339 -27.03 -2.55 -8.22
CA SER A 339 -27.49 -2.58 -9.61
C SER A 339 -28.57 -1.53 -9.93
N LYS A 340 -29.02 -0.76 -8.93
CA LYS A 340 -30.11 0.22 -8.99
C LYS A 340 -31.45 -0.36 -9.46
N SER A 341 -31.58 -1.69 -9.48
CA SER A 341 -32.73 -2.40 -10.06
C SER A 341 -33.77 -2.81 -9.01
N SER A 342 -33.91 -2.04 -7.92
CA SER A 342 -34.71 -2.37 -6.72
C SER A 342 -34.44 -3.76 -6.11
N LYS A 343 -33.28 -4.35 -6.41
CA LYS A 343 -32.82 -5.63 -5.87
C LYS A 343 -31.94 -5.40 -4.63
N SER A 344 -31.80 -6.47 -3.87
CA SER A 344 -30.97 -6.56 -2.66
C SER A 344 -29.54 -6.03 -2.87
N LEU A 345 -29.02 -5.25 -1.92
CA LEU A 345 -27.66 -4.69 -1.95
C LEU A 345 -26.66 -5.69 -1.34
N PRO A 346 -25.84 -6.42 -2.12
CA PRO A 346 -24.75 -7.21 -1.57
C PRO A 346 -23.65 -6.32 -1.00
N CYS A 347 -23.23 -6.60 0.23
CA CYS A 347 -22.15 -5.92 0.93
C CYS A 347 -21.14 -6.94 1.48
N LEU A 348 -19.86 -6.78 1.16
CA LEU A 348 -18.75 -7.46 1.80
C LEU A 348 -18.27 -6.60 2.97
N SER A 349 -18.55 -7.04 4.20
CA SER A 349 -18.19 -6.31 5.42
C SER A 349 -17.22 -7.08 6.29
N VAL A 350 -16.47 -6.35 7.11
CA VAL A 350 -15.67 -6.91 8.18
C VAL A 350 -16.47 -6.81 9.48
N ALA A 351 -16.56 -7.91 10.22
CA ALA A 351 -17.24 -7.96 11.50
C ALA A 351 -16.36 -8.69 12.53
N GLU A 352 -16.58 -8.39 13.81
CA GLU A 352 -15.99 -9.18 14.90
C GLU A 352 -16.47 -10.63 14.82
N GLY A 353 -15.53 -11.55 15.03
CA GLY A 353 -15.80 -12.97 15.05
C GLY A 353 -14.51 -13.76 15.07
N GLN A 354 -14.54 -14.97 15.59
CA GLN A 354 -13.37 -15.85 15.62
C GLN A 354 -13.31 -16.69 14.36
N GLY A 355 -12.30 -16.46 13.52
CA GLY A 355 -11.96 -17.35 12.41
C GLY A 355 -11.48 -18.72 12.90
N VAL A 356 -11.38 -19.70 12.00
CA VAL A 356 -10.82 -21.04 12.31
C VAL A 356 -9.40 -20.93 12.88
N ASN A 357 -8.66 -19.89 12.50
CA ASN A 357 -7.31 -19.59 12.99
C ASN A 357 -7.29 -18.66 14.22
N LYS A 358 -8.43 -18.42 14.87
CA LYS A 358 -8.61 -17.42 15.95
C LYS A 358 -8.34 -15.99 15.51
N ASP A 359 -8.60 -15.68 14.24
CA ASP A 359 -8.57 -14.30 13.75
C ASP A 359 -9.65 -13.49 14.50
N ASP A 360 -9.35 -12.24 14.88
CA ASP A 360 -10.28 -11.38 15.64
C ASP A 360 -11.41 -10.80 14.76
N GLN A 361 -11.33 -10.99 13.45
CA GLN A 361 -12.25 -10.44 12.47
C GLN A 361 -12.55 -11.45 11.37
N VAL A 362 -13.80 -11.44 10.89
CA VAL A 362 -14.27 -12.27 9.79
C VAL A 362 -14.88 -11.42 8.69
N MET A 363 -14.63 -11.80 7.44
CA MET A 363 -15.31 -11.21 6.28
C MET A 363 -16.66 -11.88 6.07
N ARG A 364 -17.71 -11.07 5.88
CA ARG A 364 -19.08 -11.53 5.68
C ARG A 364 -19.66 -10.88 4.44
N LEU A 365 -20.07 -11.70 3.47
CA LEU A 365 -20.89 -11.24 2.36
C LEU A 365 -22.36 -11.33 2.78
N THR A 366 -23.04 -10.20 2.86
CA THR A 366 -24.45 -10.10 3.24
C THR A 366 -25.25 -9.47 2.12
N THR A 367 -26.56 -9.69 2.11
CA THR A 367 -27.51 -9.02 1.22
C THR A 367 -28.85 -8.84 1.93
N GLU A 368 -29.75 -8.03 1.39
CA GLU A 368 -31.07 -7.78 2.00
C GLU A 368 -32.19 -8.57 1.33
N LYS A 369 -32.99 -9.28 2.11
CA LYS A 369 -34.18 -9.98 1.63
C LYS A 369 -35.32 -9.78 2.62
N ASN A 370 -36.46 -9.27 2.16
CA ASN A 370 -37.64 -8.99 3.00
C ASN A 370 -37.30 -8.10 4.23
N ASN A 371 -36.50 -7.04 4.04
CA ASN A 371 -35.99 -6.16 5.11
C ASN A 371 -35.16 -6.87 6.19
N GLN A 372 -34.57 -8.03 5.87
CA GLN A 372 -33.65 -8.73 6.75
C GLN A 372 -32.30 -8.93 6.06
N THR A 373 -31.23 -8.77 6.83
CA THR A 373 -29.88 -9.13 6.39
C THR A 373 -29.74 -10.64 6.35
N VAL A 374 -29.41 -11.18 5.18
CA VAL A 374 -29.15 -12.60 4.95
C VAL A 374 -27.77 -12.80 4.33
N THR A 375 -27.24 -14.02 4.38
CA THR A 375 -25.97 -14.36 3.73
C THR A 375 -26.08 -14.17 2.22
N GLY A 376 -25.13 -13.44 1.63
CA GLY A 376 -25.01 -13.27 0.19
C GLY A 376 -24.34 -14.47 -0.48
N THR A 377 -24.51 -14.58 -1.79
CA THR A 377 -23.88 -15.64 -2.60
C THR A 377 -22.75 -15.06 -3.45
N LEU A 378 -21.56 -15.66 -3.38
CA LEU A 378 -20.43 -15.35 -4.25
C LEU A 378 -20.22 -16.53 -5.20
N MET A 379 -20.32 -16.28 -6.51
CA MET A 379 -19.95 -17.26 -7.53
C MET A 379 -18.47 -17.08 -7.87
N ALA A 380 -17.62 -17.99 -7.40
CA ALA A 380 -16.18 -17.95 -7.62
C ALA A 380 -15.56 -19.35 -7.56
N ASN A 381 -14.40 -19.52 -8.20
CA ASN A 381 -13.53 -20.67 -7.93
C ASN A 381 -12.82 -20.44 -6.60
N ILE A 382 -13.11 -21.26 -5.61
CA ILE A 382 -12.50 -21.15 -4.28
C ILE A 382 -11.37 -22.15 -4.17
N ILE A 383 -10.21 -21.66 -3.72
CA ILE A 383 -9.08 -22.47 -3.30
C ILE A 383 -8.95 -22.32 -1.79
N VAL A 384 -8.96 -23.44 -1.10
CA VAL A 384 -8.85 -23.52 0.35
C VAL A 384 -7.46 -24.05 0.68
N GLU A 385 -6.76 -23.37 1.58
CA GLU A 385 -5.54 -23.88 2.18
C GLU A 385 -5.88 -24.80 3.35
N ASN A 386 -5.40 -26.04 3.29
CA ASN A 386 -5.55 -27.05 4.31
C ASN A 386 -4.20 -27.28 4.99
N THR A 387 -4.08 -26.81 6.23
CA THR A 387 -2.87 -26.93 7.04
C THR A 387 -2.68 -28.33 7.66
N GLY A 388 -3.68 -29.21 7.57
CA GLY A 388 -3.60 -30.58 8.08
C GLY A 388 -2.77 -31.52 7.20
N ASN A 389 -2.55 -31.18 5.93
CA ASN A 389 -1.81 -31.97 4.96
C ASN A 389 -0.71 -31.13 4.31
N LEU A 390 0.38 -31.79 3.92
CA LEU A 390 1.47 -31.17 3.17
C LEU A 390 1.56 -31.76 1.77
N ASP A 391 1.86 -30.93 0.79
CA ASP A 391 2.17 -31.35 -0.58
C ASP A 391 3.61 -31.90 -0.71
N GLY A 392 3.98 -32.32 -1.92
CA GLY A 392 5.32 -32.87 -2.20
C GLY A 392 6.48 -31.90 -1.96
N THR A 393 6.19 -30.60 -1.76
CA THR A 393 7.17 -29.56 -1.43
C THR A 393 7.17 -29.19 0.06
N GLY A 394 6.35 -29.85 0.88
CA GLY A 394 6.21 -29.57 2.31
C GLY A 394 5.36 -28.33 2.61
N GLN A 395 4.59 -27.83 1.64
CA GLN A 395 3.68 -26.69 1.82
C GLN A 395 2.26 -27.18 2.13
N PRO A 396 1.43 -26.38 2.84
CA PRO A 396 0.02 -26.73 3.08
C PRO A 396 -0.72 -27.08 1.79
N GLU A 397 -1.52 -28.14 1.82
CA GLU A 397 -2.33 -28.57 0.67
C GLU A 397 -3.28 -27.45 0.24
N LEU A 398 -3.38 -27.18 -1.07
CA LEU A 398 -4.43 -26.35 -1.62
C LEU A 398 -5.45 -27.23 -2.32
N LEU A 399 -6.74 -27.01 -2.03
CA LEU A 399 -7.83 -27.80 -2.61
C LEU A 399 -9.00 -26.93 -3.08
N THR A 400 -9.73 -27.38 -4.10
CA THR A 400 -10.98 -26.74 -4.54
C THR A 400 -12.20 -27.35 -3.86
N ILE A 401 -13.33 -26.66 -3.93
CA ILE A 401 -14.63 -27.21 -3.52
C ILE A 401 -14.92 -28.50 -4.34
N PRO A 402 -15.30 -29.61 -3.69
CA PRO A 402 -15.59 -30.86 -4.39
C PRO A 402 -16.92 -30.84 -5.12
N VAL A 403 -16.98 -31.55 -6.24
CA VAL A 403 -18.20 -31.90 -6.97
C VAL A 403 -18.56 -33.35 -6.63
N VAL A 404 -19.83 -33.62 -6.37
CA VAL A 404 -20.33 -34.94 -5.95
C VAL A 404 -21.37 -35.44 -6.94
N GLU A 405 -21.24 -36.69 -7.38
CA GLU A 405 -22.15 -37.33 -8.34
C GLU A 405 -22.47 -38.76 -7.92
N TYR A 406 -23.72 -39.20 -8.08
CA TYR A 406 -24.15 -40.58 -7.88
C TYR A 406 -24.18 -41.33 -9.22
N ARG A 407 -23.61 -42.55 -9.28
CA ARG A 407 -23.70 -43.43 -10.46
C ARG A 407 -23.73 -44.90 -10.07
N ALA A 408 -24.40 -45.74 -10.88
CA ALA A 408 -24.25 -47.20 -10.86
C ALA A 408 -23.42 -47.69 -12.06
N PHE A 409 -22.80 -48.86 -11.93
CA PHE A 409 -22.11 -49.48 -13.06
C PHE A 409 -23.13 -50.11 -14.03
N GLY A 410 -22.69 -50.45 -15.24
CA GLY A 410 -23.60 -50.70 -16.37
C GLY A 410 -23.80 -52.15 -16.81
N ASN A 411 -23.10 -53.13 -16.22
CA ASN A 411 -23.28 -54.53 -16.62
C ASN A 411 -24.42 -55.19 -15.83
N ASP A 412 -25.32 -55.86 -16.53
CA ASP A 412 -26.17 -56.91 -15.96
C ASP A 412 -25.33 -58.10 -15.45
N PHE A 413 -25.96 -59.03 -14.73
CA PHE A 413 -25.28 -60.19 -14.15
C PHE A 413 -24.56 -61.03 -15.21
N THR A 414 -25.19 -61.24 -16.36
CA THR A 414 -24.63 -62.10 -17.43
C THR A 414 -23.37 -61.50 -18.04
N ASN A 415 -23.41 -60.21 -18.36
CA ASN A 415 -22.29 -59.47 -18.94
C ASN A 415 -21.18 -59.23 -17.91
N GLY A 416 -21.55 -59.00 -16.65
CA GLY A 416 -20.61 -58.76 -15.55
C GLY A 416 -19.93 -60.02 -15.03
N LYS A 417 -20.55 -61.19 -15.14
CA LYS A 417 -20.01 -62.46 -14.65
C LYS A 417 -18.69 -62.82 -15.33
N LYS A 418 -17.65 -63.06 -14.51
CA LYS A 418 -16.32 -63.52 -14.94
C LYS A 418 -15.79 -64.60 -14.00
N ASP A 419 -14.93 -65.44 -14.54
CA ASP A 419 -14.23 -66.48 -13.77
C ASP A 419 -13.04 -65.89 -12.98
N ASN A 420 -12.31 -66.76 -12.28
CA ASN A 420 -11.14 -66.40 -11.47
C ASN A 420 -9.84 -66.22 -12.27
N THR A 421 -9.85 -66.47 -13.58
CA THR A 421 -8.72 -66.27 -14.49
C THR A 421 -8.79 -64.96 -15.27
N TYR A 422 -9.88 -64.21 -15.10
CA TYR A 422 -10.09 -62.92 -15.73
C TYR A 422 -9.02 -61.89 -15.34
N ILE A 423 -8.45 -61.22 -16.34
CA ILE A 423 -7.53 -60.09 -16.18
C ILE A 423 -8.23 -58.84 -16.70
N GLY A 424 -8.47 -57.87 -15.81
CA GLY A 424 -9.21 -56.66 -16.13
C GLY A 424 -8.45 -55.69 -17.04
N ASN A 425 -9.13 -55.15 -18.04
CA ASN A 425 -8.67 -54.00 -18.82
C ASN A 425 -9.66 -52.86 -18.70
N VAL A 426 -9.44 -52.02 -17.69
CA VAL A 426 -10.32 -50.90 -17.32
C VAL A 426 -10.67 -50.00 -18.51
N SER A 427 -9.77 -49.81 -19.47
CA SER A 427 -9.99 -48.91 -20.61
C SER A 427 -11.03 -49.42 -21.63
N THR A 428 -11.29 -50.73 -21.65
CA THR A 428 -12.16 -51.39 -22.65
C THR A 428 -13.29 -52.20 -22.03
N GLU A 429 -13.32 -52.33 -20.70
CA GLU A 429 -14.35 -53.08 -19.99
C GLU A 429 -15.75 -52.49 -20.19
N SER A 430 -16.73 -53.36 -20.46
CA SER A 430 -18.14 -52.98 -20.48
C SER A 430 -18.60 -52.59 -19.08
N GLY A 431 -19.60 -51.71 -19.02
CA GLY A 431 -20.22 -51.27 -17.76
C GLY A 431 -19.36 -50.33 -16.90
N THR A 432 -18.12 -50.03 -17.31
CA THR A 432 -17.27 -49.03 -16.64
C THR A 432 -17.90 -47.64 -16.64
N MET A 433 -17.58 -46.83 -15.64
CA MET A 433 -17.98 -45.42 -15.63
C MET A 433 -16.86 -44.58 -16.25
N LYS A 434 -17.24 -43.71 -17.18
CA LYS A 434 -16.38 -42.65 -17.70
C LYS A 434 -16.79 -41.30 -17.13
N VAL A 435 -15.85 -40.60 -16.52
CA VAL A 435 -16.08 -39.30 -15.86
C VAL A 435 -15.11 -38.29 -16.46
N ASN A 436 -15.61 -37.14 -16.92
CA ASN A 436 -14.74 -36.13 -17.51
C ASN A 436 -13.76 -35.59 -16.47
N VAL A 437 -12.50 -35.39 -16.87
CA VAL A 437 -11.51 -34.74 -16.00
C VAL A 437 -11.85 -33.26 -15.91
N GLN A 438 -12.04 -32.76 -14.69
CA GLN A 438 -12.31 -31.35 -14.47
C GLN A 438 -11.04 -30.50 -14.65
N LYS A 439 -11.22 -29.28 -15.17
CA LYS A 439 -10.12 -28.34 -15.34
C LYS A 439 -9.78 -27.67 -14.02
N CYS A 440 -8.54 -27.85 -13.56
CA CYS A 440 -8.07 -27.24 -12.32
C CYS A 440 -7.69 -25.77 -12.50
N PRO A 441 -7.99 -24.91 -11.50
CA PRO A 441 -7.55 -23.52 -11.52
C PRO A 441 -6.04 -23.41 -11.28
N VAL A 442 -5.46 -22.26 -11.63
CA VAL A 442 -4.08 -21.94 -11.26
C VAL A 442 -4.06 -21.50 -9.79
N ALA A 443 -3.29 -22.20 -8.96
CA ALA A 443 -3.15 -21.86 -7.56
C ALA A 443 -2.20 -20.65 -7.33
N PRO A 444 -2.35 -19.94 -6.20
CA PRO A 444 -1.42 -18.91 -5.77
C PRO A 444 0.04 -19.41 -5.80
N GLY A 445 0.95 -18.53 -6.20
CA GLY A 445 2.38 -18.87 -6.34
C GLY A 445 2.71 -19.79 -7.52
N GLY A 446 1.76 -20.03 -8.43
CA GLY A 446 1.98 -20.87 -9.61
C GLY A 446 2.07 -22.36 -9.29
N ARG A 447 1.53 -22.79 -8.15
CA ARG A 447 1.53 -24.20 -7.72
C ARG A 447 0.64 -25.03 -8.65
N GLU A 448 1.15 -26.16 -9.13
CA GLU A 448 0.36 -27.08 -9.99
C GLU A 448 -0.75 -27.73 -9.15
N MET A 449 -1.96 -27.77 -9.70
CA MET A 449 -3.10 -28.47 -9.11
C MET A 449 -3.48 -29.66 -9.98
N TYR A 450 -3.55 -30.83 -9.37
CA TYR A 450 -3.90 -32.10 -9.99
C TYR A 450 -5.41 -32.36 -9.84
N PRO A 451 -6.10 -32.86 -10.88
CA PRO A 451 -7.46 -33.35 -10.73
C PRO A 451 -7.47 -34.60 -9.84
N ARG A 452 -8.47 -34.69 -8.97
CA ARG A 452 -8.69 -35.78 -8.02
C ARG A 452 -10.06 -36.38 -8.21
N LEU A 453 -10.15 -37.70 -8.06
CA LEU A 453 -11.42 -38.43 -8.05
C LEU A 453 -11.34 -39.58 -7.05
N VAL A 454 -12.35 -39.68 -6.19
CA VAL A 454 -12.54 -40.85 -5.32
C VAL A 454 -13.94 -41.42 -5.52
N ALA A 455 -14.07 -42.74 -5.41
CA ALA A 455 -15.34 -43.44 -5.47
C ALA A 455 -15.61 -44.12 -4.11
N ALA A 456 -16.78 -43.85 -3.53
CA ALA A 456 -17.25 -44.50 -2.31
C ALA A 456 -18.51 -45.32 -2.61
N ILE A 457 -18.61 -46.55 -2.10
CA ILE A 457 -19.80 -47.40 -2.31
C ILE A 457 -21.04 -46.72 -1.72
N SER A 458 -22.09 -46.62 -2.52
CA SER A 458 -23.41 -46.11 -2.10
C SER A 458 -24.39 -47.25 -1.82
N SER A 459 -24.50 -48.23 -2.73
CA SER A 459 -25.31 -49.43 -2.55
C SER A 459 -24.62 -50.63 -3.20
N VAL A 460 -24.75 -51.80 -2.57
CA VAL A 460 -24.18 -53.06 -3.06
C VAL A 460 -25.11 -54.22 -2.71
N ALA A 461 -25.35 -55.09 -3.69
CA ALA A 461 -26.02 -56.37 -3.50
C ALA A 461 -25.17 -57.51 -4.08
N ALA A 462 -25.16 -58.63 -3.36
CA ALA A 462 -24.50 -59.86 -3.78
C ALA A 462 -25.36 -60.62 -4.79
N ASP A 463 -25.60 -60.01 -5.94
CA ASP A 463 -26.51 -60.52 -6.96
C ASP A 463 -26.09 -61.91 -7.49
N VAL A 464 -27.04 -62.81 -7.66
CA VAL A 464 -26.83 -64.16 -8.24
C VAL A 464 -27.56 -64.36 -9.57
N GLY A 465 -28.20 -63.31 -10.09
CA GLY A 465 -28.72 -63.22 -11.47
C GLY A 465 -30.05 -63.93 -11.71
N VAL A 466 -30.32 -65.04 -11.02
CA VAL A 466 -31.55 -65.81 -11.16
C VAL A 466 -32.21 -66.12 -9.82
N ASP A 467 -33.54 -66.13 -9.80
CA ASP A 467 -34.34 -66.57 -8.66
C ASP A 467 -34.37 -68.11 -8.52
N VAL A 468 -35.07 -68.61 -7.49
CA VAL A 468 -35.22 -70.05 -7.23
C VAL A 468 -35.95 -70.82 -8.34
N ASN A 469 -36.62 -70.11 -9.26
CA ASN A 469 -37.33 -70.66 -10.42
C ASN A 469 -36.55 -70.48 -11.73
N ASN A 470 -35.28 -70.05 -11.64
CA ASN A 470 -34.39 -69.78 -12.77
C ASN A 470 -34.85 -68.62 -13.67
N GLN A 471 -35.59 -67.65 -13.11
CA GLN A 471 -35.97 -66.40 -13.77
C GLN A 471 -34.94 -65.31 -13.50
N SER A 472 -34.59 -64.52 -14.52
CA SER A 472 -33.66 -63.39 -14.38
C SER A 472 -34.22 -62.37 -13.39
N GLN A 473 -33.54 -62.18 -12.27
CA GLN A 473 -33.93 -61.21 -11.26
C GLN A 473 -32.66 -60.56 -10.70
N GLU A 474 -32.35 -59.37 -11.20
CA GLU A 474 -31.12 -58.64 -10.90
C GLU A 474 -31.40 -57.38 -10.09
N SER A 475 -30.42 -56.98 -9.29
CA SER A 475 -30.45 -55.73 -8.54
C SER A 475 -29.95 -54.59 -9.42
N ASP A 476 -30.74 -53.53 -9.56
CA ASP A 476 -30.37 -52.34 -10.34
C ASP A 476 -30.39 -51.10 -9.46
N PHE A 477 -29.21 -50.48 -9.32
CA PHE A 477 -29.01 -49.27 -8.53
C PHE A 477 -28.81 -48.00 -9.38
N ALA A 478 -29.13 -48.02 -10.67
CA ALA A 478 -28.99 -46.85 -11.54
C ALA A 478 -29.76 -45.61 -11.04
N ASN A 479 -30.89 -45.80 -10.37
CA ASN A 479 -31.69 -44.73 -9.79
C ASN A 479 -31.71 -44.80 -8.25
N VAL A 480 -30.99 -43.87 -7.60
CA VAL A 480 -30.87 -43.81 -6.13
C VAL A 480 -32.21 -43.79 -5.40
N ALA A 481 -33.24 -43.17 -5.98
CA ALA A 481 -34.58 -43.12 -5.37
C ALA A 481 -35.32 -44.47 -5.42
N GLN A 482 -34.83 -45.41 -6.22
CA GLN A 482 -35.45 -46.69 -6.56
C GLN A 482 -34.56 -47.91 -6.23
N ASN A 483 -33.44 -47.74 -5.52
CA ASN A 483 -32.51 -48.85 -5.20
C ASN A 483 -33.19 -50.04 -4.48
N ARG A 484 -34.35 -49.85 -3.85
CA ARG A 484 -35.09 -50.91 -3.16
C ARG A 484 -36.25 -51.51 -3.96
N THR A 485 -36.52 -51.00 -5.17
CA THR A 485 -37.65 -51.48 -6.01
C THR A 485 -37.23 -52.56 -7.01
N HIS A 486 -35.96 -52.57 -7.43
CA HIS A 486 -35.39 -53.56 -8.34
C HIS A 486 -34.30 -54.33 -7.60
N LEU A 487 -34.71 -55.31 -6.79
CA LEU A 487 -33.81 -56.20 -6.06
C LEU A 487 -33.81 -57.59 -6.67
N GLY A 488 -32.60 -58.09 -6.91
CA GLY A 488 -32.35 -59.44 -7.41
C GLY A 488 -32.34 -60.48 -6.30
N ALA A 489 -32.20 -61.74 -6.71
CA ALA A 489 -31.81 -62.79 -5.77
C ALA A 489 -30.38 -62.53 -5.27
N VAL A 490 -30.11 -62.80 -3.98
CA VAL A 490 -28.83 -62.47 -3.35
C VAL A 490 -28.13 -63.67 -2.71
N GLY A 491 -26.82 -63.75 -2.90
CA GLY A 491 -25.90 -64.68 -2.25
C GLY A 491 -25.17 -64.03 -1.07
N ARG A 492 -23.92 -64.44 -0.84
CA ARG A 492 -23.05 -63.83 0.19
C ARG A 492 -22.02 -62.93 -0.46
N LEU A 493 -21.93 -61.68 0.01
CA LEU A 493 -20.90 -60.74 -0.44
C LEU A 493 -19.56 -61.08 0.21
N ALA A 494 -18.53 -61.33 -0.61
CA ALA A 494 -17.15 -61.48 -0.14
C ALA A 494 -16.41 -60.12 -0.10
N GLY A 495 -16.80 -59.19 -0.97
CA GLY A 495 -16.26 -57.83 -0.96
C GLY A 495 -16.46 -57.12 -2.30
N VAL A 496 -16.08 -55.84 -2.34
CA VAL A 496 -16.05 -55.04 -3.56
C VAL A 496 -14.69 -54.32 -3.63
N ALA A 497 -14.02 -54.46 -4.77
CA ALA A 497 -12.86 -53.64 -5.13
C ALA A 497 -13.33 -52.55 -6.10
N LEU A 498 -13.01 -51.29 -5.78
CA LEU A 498 -13.20 -50.14 -6.67
C LEU A 498 -11.82 -49.68 -7.15
N GLN A 499 -11.67 -49.44 -8.45
CA GLN A 499 -10.44 -48.92 -9.03
C GLN A 499 -10.74 -47.69 -9.87
N VAL A 500 -9.99 -46.62 -9.62
CA VAL A 500 -10.07 -45.34 -10.33
C VAL A 500 -8.77 -45.14 -11.11
N ASN A 501 -8.88 -44.91 -12.41
CA ASN A 501 -7.75 -44.70 -13.30
C ASN A 501 -7.90 -43.37 -14.04
N LEU A 502 -6.82 -42.58 -14.08
CA LEU A 502 -6.71 -41.42 -14.95
C LEU A 502 -6.14 -41.89 -16.29
N ASN A 503 -6.93 -41.87 -17.36
CA ASN A 503 -6.46 -42.33 -18.67
C ASN A 503 -5.46 -41.34 -19.28
N SER A 504 -5.77 -40.04 -19.18
CA SER A 504 -4.85 -38.94 -19.45
C SER A 504 -5.29 -37.69 -18.67
N LYS A 505 -4.39 -36.73 -18.46
CA LYS A 505 -4.70 -35.49 -17.72
C LYS A 505 -5.84 -34.66 -18.33
N ASP A 506 -6.19 -34.89 -19.60
CA ASP A 506 -7.14 -34.05 -20.36
C ASP A 506 -8.36 -34.81 -20.93
N THR A 507 -8.49 -36.13 -20.71
CA THR A 507 -9.58 -36.93 -21.32
C THR A 507 -10.66 -37.30 -20.32
N ASP A 508 -10.43 -38.37 -19.56
CA ASP A 508 -11.44 -39.02 -18.75
C ASP A 508 -10.80 -39.84 -17.63
N TRP A 509 -11.53 -39.92 -16.53
CA TRP A 509 -11.37 -40.93 -15.52
C TRP A 509 -12.17 -42.17 -15.91
N THR A 510 -11.60 -43.33 -15.63
CA THR A 510 -12.31 -44.59 -15.67
C THR A 510 -12.46 -45.12 -14.25
N VAL A 511 -13.69 -45.43 -13.86
CA VAL A 511 -13.99 -46.13 -12.61
C VAL A 511 -14.49 -47.53 -12.96
N SER A 512 -13.89 -48.53 -12.34
CA SER A 512 -14.25 -49.94 -12.48
C SER A 512 -14.49 -50.58 -11.11
N SER A 513 -15.23 -51.67 -11.11
CA SER A 513 -15.50 -52.46 -9.91
C SER A 513 -15.44 -53.94 -10.15
N THR A 514 -15.06 -54.68 -9.12
CA THR A 514 -15.23 -56.13 -9.00
C THR A 514 -15.96 -56.41 -7.70
N SER A 515 -17.14 -57.02 -7.77
CA SER A 515 -17.79 -57.59 -6.59
C SER A 515 -17.65 -59.11 -6.59
N ALA A 516 -17.17 -59.65 -5.47
CA ALA A 516 -17.02 -61.08 -5.30
C ALA A 516 -18.25 -61.61 -4.54
N VAL A 517 -18.96 -62.55 -5.14
CA VAL A 517 -20.21 -63.11 -4.64
C VAL A 517 -20.08 -64.63 -4.54
N TYR A 518 -20.55 -65.19 -3.43
CA TYR A 518 -20.73 -66.63 -3.29
C TYR A 518 -22.21 -66.97 -3.47
N ASP A 519 -22.51 -67.75 -4.50
CA ASP A 519 -23.85 -68.23 -4.78
C ASP A 519 -24.14 -69.51 -3.97
N ASN A 520 -25.10 -69.42 -3.05
CA ASN A 520 -25.49 -70.54 -2.19
C ASN A 520 -26.18 -71.68 -2.96
N ALA A 521 -26.81 -71.40 -4.11
CA ALA A 521 -27.54 -72.39 -4.89
C ALA A 521 -26.60 -73.28 -5.71
N THR A 522 -25.58 -72.69 -6.34
CA THR A 522 -24.59 -73.43 -7.14
C THR A 522 -23.36 -73.85 -6.33
N GLY A 523 -23.09 -73.22 -5.19
CA GLY A 523 -21.90 -73.46 -4.37
C GLY A 523 -20.62 -72.87 -4.96
N LEU A 524 -20.72 -71.97 -5.94
CA LEU A 524 -19.60 -71.38 -6.66
C LEU A 524 -19.38 -69.92 -6.25
N GLY A 525 -18.10 -69.51 -6.23
CA GLY A 525 -17.71 -68.11 -6.18
C GLY A 525 -17.73 -67.49 -7.58
N VAL A 526 -18.28 -66.29 -7.70
CA VAL A 526 -18.42 -65.54 -8.96
C VAL A 526 -17.91 -64.12 -8.75
N ASN A 527 -17.16 -63.61 -9.74
CA ASN A 527 -16.81 -62.20 -9.81
C ASN A 527 -17.77 -61.49 -10.75
N LEU A 528 -18.37 -60.40 -10.30
CA LEU A 528 -19.16 -59.50 -11.14
C LEU A 528 -18.36 -58.22 -11.39
N ILE A 529 -18.03 -58.00 -12.65
CA ILE A 529 -17.29 -56.83 -13.11
C ILE A 529 -18.29 -55.74 -13.50
N ASN A 530 -18.14 -54.54 -12.93
CA ASN A 530 -18.93 -53.36 -13.25
C ASN A 530 -20.46 -53.60 -13.22
N SER A 531 -20.94 -54.30 -12.19
CA SER A 531 -22.35 -54.71 -12.04
C SER A 531 -23.28 -53.55 -11.69
N THR A 532 -24.48 -53.50 -12.28
CA THR A 532 -25.60 -52.62 -11.89
C THR A 532 -26.03 -52.81 -10.42
N SER A 533 -25.69 -53.96 -9.83
CA SER A 533 -25.85 -54.25 -8.40
C SER A 533 -24.84 -53.54 -7.50
N VAL A 534 -24.03 -52.64 -8.05
CA VAL A 534 -23.11 -51.76 -7.31
C VAL A 534 -23.29 -50.32 -7.78
N SER A 535 -23.48 -49.41 -6.83
CA SER A 535 -23.45 -47.97 -7.09
C SER A 535 -22.48 -47.24 -6.17
N VAL A 536 -22.01 -46.08 -6.63
CA VAL A 536 -21.00 -45.27 -5.96
C VAL A 536 -21.38 -43.80 -5.92
N VAL A 537 -20.86 -43.10 -4.92
CA VAL A 537 -20.74 -41.66 -4.89
C VAL A 537 -19.34 -41.28 -5.35
N LEU A 538 -19.25 -40.59 -6.47
CA LEU A 538 -18.04 -40.01 -7.03
C LEU A 538 -17.84 -38.63 -6.42
N THR A 539 -16.66 -38.37 -5.87
CA THR A 539 -16.27 -37.04 -5.39
C THR A 539 -15.02 -36.59 -6.12
N SER A 540 -15.10 -35.44 -6.80
CA SER A 540 -14.00 -34.89 -7.59
C SER A 540 -13.63 -33.48 -7.16
N TRP A 541 -12.33 -33.20 -7.01
CA TRP A 541 -11.80 -31.87 -6.65
C TRP A 541 -10.39 -31.69 -7.23
N CYS A 542 -9.82 -30.50 -7.19
CA CYS A 542 -8.42 -30.29 -7.55
C CYS A 542 -7.60 -30.12 -6.28
N SER A 543 -6.39 -30.68 -6.26
CA SER A 543 -5.47 -30.58 -5.11
C SER A 543 -4.02 -30.41 -5.57
N THR A 544 -3.19 -29.73 -4.78
CA THR A 544 -1.73 -29.75 -4.97
C THR A 544 -1.10 -31.11 -4.65
N ILE A 545 -1.84 -32.02 -4.00
CA ILE A 545 -1.46 -33.41 -3.80
C ILE A 545 -1.97 -34.24 -5.00
N PRO A 546 -1.11 -35.02 -5.67
CA PRO A 546 -1.49 -35.85 -6.82
C PRO A 546 -2.50 -36.96 -6.45
N GLN A 547 -3.09 -37.60 -7.48
CA GLN A 547 -4.15 -38.62 -7.35
C GLN A 547 -3.83 -39.72 -6.36
#